data_AF-A0A2P5AFN6-F1
#
_entry.id   AF-A0A2P5AFN6-F1
#
_cell.length_a   1.000
_cell.length_b   1.000
_cell.length_c   1.000
_cell.angle_alpha   90.00
_cell.angle_beta   90.00
_cell.angle_gamma   90.00
#
_symmetry.space_group_name_H-M   'P 1'
#
loop_
_entity.id
_entity.type
_entity.pdbx_description
1 polymer ?
#
loop_
_entity_poly.entity_id
_entity_poly.type
_entity_poly.pdbx_seq_one_letter_code
_entity_poly.pdbx_strand_id
1 'polypeptide(L)'
;MEAASDSLDYILDTVPALHPLRPYLSLPRADGKLIIVGAVPQPLRFDAVELIQGKKNLSGSFIGNMEETQEILDFWAEKGLTTMIEIVKMKILETKIARRA
;
A
#
# COMPACT_ATOMS: atom_id res chain seq x y z
N MET A 1 4.05 -14.75 -10.12
CA MET A 1 4.56 -13.38 -10.34
C MET A 1 5.28 -13.24 -11.67
N GLU A 2 5.98 -14.27 -12.15
CA GLU A 2 6.77 -14.25 -13.40
C GLU A 2 6.01 -13.76 -14.64
N ALA A 3 4.75 -14.18 -14.83
CA ALA A 3 3.91 -13.73 -15.95
C ALA A 3 3.56 -12.23 -15.94
N ALA A 4 3.73 -11.55 -14.79
CA ALA A 4 3.45 -10.12 -14.61
C ALA A 4 4.73 -9.29 -14.46
N SER A 5 5.91 -9.86 -14.75
CA SER A 5 7.18 -9.13 -14.72
C SER A 5 7.13 -7.92 -15.64
N ASP A 6 7.63 -6.78 -15.16
CA ASP A 6 7.73 -5.52 -15.89
C ASP A 6 6.43 -5.08 -16.62
N SER A 7 5.27 -5.41 -16.04
CA SER A 7 3.96 -5.16 -16.64
C SER A 7 3.15 -4.07 -15.94
N LEU A 8 3.46 -3.78 -14.66
CA LEU A 8 2.68 -2.85 -13.85
C LEU A 8 3.25 -1.43 -13.91
N ASP A 9 2.40 -0.43 -13.89
CA ASP A 9 2.83 0.96 -13.72
C ASP A 9 3.22 1.27 -12.26
N TYR A 10 2.39 0.77 -11.33
CA TYR A 10 2.46 1.07 -9.91
C TYR A 10 2.08 -0.14 -9.07
N ILE A 11 2.67 -0.23 -7.88
CA ILE A 11 2.26 -1.14 -6.82
C ILE A 11 2.04 -0.32 -5.56
N LEU A 12 0.88 -0.50 -4.93
CA LEU A 12 0.58 0.03 -3.61
C LEU A 12 0.75 -1.08 -2.58
N ASP A 13 1.82 -1.02 -1.82
CA ASP A 13 2.13 -1.97 -0.76
C ASP A 13 1.49 -1.56 0.56
N THR A 14 0.49 -2.32 0.97
CA THR A 14 -0.31 -2.13 2.20
C THR A 14 0.05 -3.13 3.30
N VAL A 15 1.07 -3.97 3.11
CA VAL A 15 1.38 -5.07 4.03
C VAL A 15 2.02 -4.53 5.32
N PRO A 16 1.39 -4.68 6.51
CA PRO A 16 1.90 -4.12 7.78
C PRO A 16 2.90 -5.05 8.49
N ALA A 17 3.54 -5.95 7.75
CA ALA A 17 4.42 -7.00 8.27
C ALA A 17 5.67 -7.14 7.41
N LEU A 18 6.74 -7.72 7.97
CA LEU A 18 7.97 -7.95 7.23
C LEU A 18 7.71 -8.87 6.03
N HIS A 19 8.09 -8.41 4.85
CA HIS A 19 8.02 -9.17 3.62
C HIS A 19 9.18 -8.79 2.69
N PRO A 20 9.62 -9.68 1.79
CA PRO A 20 10.73 -9.40 0.87
C PRO A 20 10.27 -8.47 -0.25
N LEU A 21 11.03 -7.41 -0.56
CA LEU A 21 10.68 -6.47 -1.63
C LEU A 21 11.03 -6.95 -3.03
N ARG A 22 12.06 -7.79 -3.17
CA ARG A 22 12.58 -8.28 -4.45
C ARG A 22 11.52 -8.82 -5.42
N PRO A 23 10.58 -9.71 -5.00
CA PRO A 23 9.53 -10.19 -5.89
C PRO A 23 8.58 -9.11 -6.40
N TYR A 24 8.43 -8.02 -5.65
CA TYR A 24 7.58 -6.89 -6.02
C TYR A 24 8.34 -5.91 -6.91
N LEU A 25 9.63 -5.69 -6.66
CA LEU A 25 10.46 -4.83 -7.49
C LEU A 25 10.66 -5.36 -8.93
N SER A 26 10.41 -6.65 -9.20
CA SER A 26 10.42 -7.18 -10.58
C SER A 26 9.13 -6.92 -11.36
N LEU A 27 8.03 -6.53 -10.72
CA LEU A 27 6.72 -6.44 -11.38
C LEU A 27 6.45 -5.08 -12.08
N PRO A 28 6.87 -3.92 -11.53
CA PRO A 28 6.70 -2.66 -12.23
C PRO A 28 7.56 -2.63 -13.49
N ARG A 29 7.04 -2.07 -14.57
CA ARG A 29 7.79 -1.77 -15.80
C ARG A 29 8.92 -0.77 -15.54
N ALA A 30 9.71 -0.48 -16.57
CA ALA A 30 10.70 0.58 -16.49
C ALA A 30 10.06 1.92 -16.06
N ASP A 31 10.70 2.65 -15.15
CA ASP A 31 10.18 3.87 -14.51
C ASP A 31 8.94 3.66 -13.61
N GLY A 32 8.48 2.42 -13.42
CA GLY A 32 7.38 2.07 -12.54
C GLY A 32 7.68 2.34 -11.06
N LYS A 33 6.64 2.41 -10.23
CA LYS A 33 6.79 2.77 -8.80
C LYS A 33 6.24 1.72 -7.85
N LEU A 34 6.99 1.45 -6.80
CA LEU A 34 6.52 0.75 -5.61
C LEU A 34 6.30 1.77 -4.49
N ILE A 35 5.06 1.87 -4.01
CA ILE A 35 4.62 2.85 -3.02
C ILE A 35 4.30 2.12 -1.72
N ILE A 36 5.10 2.34 -0.69
CA ILE A 36 4.92 1.74 0.63
C ILE A 36 4.00 2.63 1.46
N VAL A 37 2.87 2.06 1.90
CA VAL A 37 1.96 2.65 2.89
C VAL A 37 1.76 1.73 4.10
N GLY A 38 2.19 0.46 4.01
CA GLY A 38 2.23 -0.48 5.12
C GLY A 38 3.24 -0.08 6.20
N ALA A 39 2.79 0.02 7.45
CA ALA A 39 3.66 0.33 8.58
C ALA A 39 4.34 -0.95 9.09
N VAL A 40 5.56 -1.22 8.60
CA VAL A 40 6.35 -2.38 8.99
C VAL A 40 7.28 -2.01 10.16
N PRO A 41 7.27 -2.75 11.29
CA PRO A 41 8.08 -2.42 12.47
C PRO A 41 9.57 -2.72 12.29
N GLN A 42 9.93 -3.44 11.23
CA GLN A 42 11.29 -3.89 10.91
C GLN A 42 11.75 -3.26 9.60
N PRO A 43 13.05 -2.97 9.42
CA PRO A 43 13.56 -2.40 8.18
C PRO A 43 13.33 -3.34 6.99
N LEU A 44 12.70 -2.82 5.93
CA LEU A 44 12.62 -3.50 4.64
C LEU A 44 13.99 -3.45 3.95
N ARG A 45 14.35 -4.54 3.26
CA ARG A 45 15.64 -4.69 2.57
C ARG A 45 15.42 -4.93 1.08
N PHE A 46 16.26 -4.34 0.26
CA PHE A 46 16.30 -4.52 -1.19
C PHE A 46 17.72 -4.25 -1.70
N ASP A 47 18.03 -4.79 -2.88
CA ASP A 47 19.30 -4.54 -3.54
C ASP A 47 19.16 -3.34 -4.49
N ALA A 48 20.07 -2.36 -4.39
CA ALA A 48 20.00 -1.15 -5.22
C ALA A 48 20.01 -1.45 -6.73
N VAL A 49 20.63 -2.56 -7.14
CA VAL A 49 20.67 -3.04 -8.53
C VAL A 49 19.26 -3.25 -9.09
N GLU A 50 18.30 -3.69 -8.27
CA GLU A 50 16.91 -3.92 -8.68
C GLU A 50 16.20 -2.63 -9.08
N LEU A 51 16.55 -1.50 -8.44
CA LEU A 51 16.05 -0.18 -8.84
C LEU A 51 16.79 0.35 -10.07
N ILE A 52 18.11 0.19 -10.12
CA ILE A 52 18.97 0.73 -11.19
C ILE A 52 18.62 0.09 -12.55
N GLN A 53 18.48 -1.24 -12.61
CA GLN A 53 18.27 -1.95 -13.88
C GLN A 53 16.96 -1.57 -14.57
N GLY A 54 15.92 -1.23 -13.81
CA GLY A 54 14.62 -0.82 -14.36
C GLY A 54 14.27 0.65 -14.16
N LYS A 55 15.20 1.49 -13.68
CA LYS A 55 14.92 2.88 -13.26
C LYS A 55 13.70 3.00 -12.34
N LYS A 56 13.51 2.00 -11.47
CA LYS A 56 12.30 1.87 -10.65
C LYS A 56 12.34 2.83 -9.48
N ASN A 57 11.17 3.30 -9.07
CA ASN A 57 11.02 4.23 -7.96
C ASN A 57 10.49 3.51 -6.73
N LEU A 58 11.10 3.77 -5.57
CA LEU A 58 10.60 3.35 -4.27
C LEU A 58 10.25 4.60 -3.47
N SER A 59 8.99 4.71 -3.05
CA SER A 59 8.49 5.88 -2.32
C SER A 59 7.58 5.46 -1.16
N GLY A 60 7.48 6.31 -0.14
CA GLY A 60 6.56 6.12 0.97
C GLY A 60 5.50 7.22 1.02
N SER A 61 4.32 6.90 1.54
CA SER A 61 3.29 7.87 1.92
C SER A 61 2.63 7.42 3.22
N PHE A 62 2.19 8.37 4.05
CA PHE A 62 1.59 8.07 5.36
C PHE A 62 0.12 8.48 5.42
N ILE A 63 -0.14 9.78 5.50
CA ILE A 63 -1.49 10.34 5.49
C ILE A 63 -1.50 11.60 4.61
N GLY A 64 -2.62 11.83 3.94
CA GLY A 64 -2.86 13.05 3.17
C GLY A 64 -3.11 14.27 4.06
N ASN A 65 -3.03 15.45 3.47
CA ASN A 65 -3.40 16.68 4.13
C ASN A 65 -4.94 16.88 4.14
N MET A 66 -5.40 17.96 4.79
CA MET A 66 -6.84 18.22 4.95
C MET A 66 -7.55 18.49 3.61
N GLU A 67 -6.90 19.21 2.70
CA GLU A 67 -7.43 19.52 1.38
C GLU A 67 -7.54 18.25 0.52
N GLU A 68 -6.47 17.46 0.43
CA GLU A 68 -6.45 16.15 -0.24
C GLU A 68 -7.50 15.19 0.33
N THR A 69 -7.70 15.20 1.65
CA THR A 69 -8.72 14.37 2.30
C THR A 69 -10.12 14.80 1.87
N GLN A 70 -10.38 16.11 1.81
CA GLN A 70 -11.68 16.63 1.36
C GLN A 70 -11.95 16.27 -0.11
N GLU A 71 -10.96 16.42 -0.99
CA GLU A 71 -11.07 16.04 -2.40
C GLU A 71 -11.45 14.56 -2.58
N ILE A 72 -10.84 13.67 -1.81
CA ILE A 72 -11.15 12.23 -1.86
C ILE A 72 -12.58 11.95 -1.37
N LEU A 73 -13.02 12.61 -0.29
CA LEU A 73 -14.39 12.46 0.22
C LEU A 73 -15.43 12.95 -0.80
N ASP A 74 -15.18 14.08 -1.45
CA ASP A 74 -16.05 14.63 -2.48
C ASP A 74 -16.11 13.70 -3.70
N PHE A 75 -14.95 13.17 -4.12
CA PHE A 75 -14.87 12.16 -5.19
C PHE A 75 -15.64 10.88 -4.83
N TRP A 76 -15.54 10.39 -3.58
CA TRP A 76 -16.28 9.22 -3.12
C TRP A 76 -17.79 9.47 -3.15
N ALA A 77 -18.23 10.63 -2.69
CA ALA A 77 -19.63 11.02 -2.72
C ALA A 77 -20.17 11.11 -4.16
N GLU A 78 -19.42 11.74 -5.07
CA GLU A 78 -19.80 11.86 -6.49
C GLU A 78 -19.91 10.50 -7.18
N LYS A 79 -18.99 9.58 -6.88
CA LYS A 79 -18.94 8.24 -7.48
C LYS A 79 -19.78 7.19 -6.74
N GLY A 80 -20.41 7.54 -5.62
CA GLY A 80 -21.15 6.60 -4.78
C GLY A 80 -20.25 5.49 -4.20
N LEU A 81 -18.97 5.77 -3.97
CA LEU A 81 -18.03 4.82 -3.40
C LEU A 81 -18.27 4.67 -1.89
N THR A 82 -18.22 3.43 -1.41
CA THR A 82 -18.37 3.10 0.00
C THR A 82 -17.35 2.04 0.40
N THR A 83 -17.12 1.93 1.71
CA THR A 83 -16.20 0.94 2.27
C THR A 83 -16.99 -0.21 2.87
N MET A 84 -16.43 -1.42 2.81
CA MET A 84 -16.94 -2.55 3.60
C MET A 84 -16.70 -2.28 5.09
N ILE A 85 -17.77 -2.18 5.86
CA ILE A 85 -17.71 -1.87 7.30
C ILE A 85 -18.29 -2.99 8.15
N GLU A 86 -17.79 -3.07 9.38
CA GLU A 86 -18.37 -3.86 10.46
C GLU A 86 -18.69 -2.92 11.61
N ILE A 87 -19.98 -2.73 11.92
CA ILE A 87 -20.40 -1.89 13.04
C ILE A 87 -20.29 -2.71 14.33
N VAL A 88 -19.46 -2.22 15.25
CA VAL A 88 -19.15 -2.88 16.53
C VAL A 88 -19.64 -2.00 17.67
N LYS A 89 -20.37 -2.59 18.64
CA LYS A 89 -20.73 -1.88 19.87
C LYS A 89 -19.51 -1.71 20.76
N MET A 90 -19.38 -0.56 21.42
CA MET A 90 -18.26 -0.26 22.32
C MET A 90 -17.99 -1.37 23.35
N LYS A 91 -19.04 -2.01 23.89
CA LYS A 91 -18.95 -3.11 24.86
C LYS A 91 -18.13 -4.32 24.39
N ILE A 92 -18.03 -4.57 23.09
CA ILE A 92 -17.33 -5.73 22.52
C ILE A 92 -16.07 -5.34 21.73
N LEU A 93 -15.61 -4.09 21.87
CA LEU A 93 -14.49 -3.53 21.10
C LEU A 93 -13.20 -4.34 21.30
N GLU A 94 -12.82 -4.60 22.55
CA GLU A 94 -11.58 -5.33 22.88
C GLU A 94 -11.54 -6.73 22.26
N THR A 95 -12.65 -7.46 22.35
CA THR A 95 -12.78 -8.79 21.73
C THR A 95 -12.63 -8.74 20.21
N LYS A 96 -13.12 -7.68 19.56
CA LYS A 96 -12.99 -7.50 18.10
C LYS A 96 -11.57 -7.08 17.70
N ILE A 97 -10.92 -6.21 18.46
CA ILE A 97 -9.52 -5.83 18.24
C ILE A 97 -8.61 -7.07 18.34
N ALA A 98 -8.79 -7.91 19.37
CA ALA A 98 -8.00 -9.12 19.57
C ALA A 98 -8.12 -10.15 18.43
N ARG A 99 -9.23 -10.14 17.67
CA ARG A 99 -9.41 -11.02 16.50
C ARG A 99 -8.71 -10.49 15.23
N ARG A 100 -8.39 -9.19 15.17
CA ARG A 100 -7.75 -8.54 14.01
C ARG A 100 -6.23 -8.42 14.14
N ALA A 101 -5.70 -8.52 15.36
CA ALA A 101 -4.26 -8.59 15.64
C ALA A 101 -3.71 -9.98 15.32
#